data_AF-A0A932DDM3-F1
#
_entry.id   AF-A0A932DDM3-F1
#
_cell.length_a   1.000
_cell.length_b   1.000
_cell.length_c   1.000
_cell.angle_alpha   90.00
_cell.angle_beta   90.00
_cell.angle_gamma   90.00
#
_symmetry.space_group_name_H-M   'P 1'
#
loop_
_entity.id
_entity.type
_entity.pdbx_description
1 polymer ?
#
loop_
_entity_poly.entity_id
_entity_poly.type
_entity_poly.pdbx_seq_one_letter_code
_entity_poly.pdbx_strand_id
1 'polypeptide(L)'
;MGYKKHTFRLWWREHTAGVLLIPLVSWAAPANVAEGGLLVPSLRYCERRWSWWPPIVVADMGYLAAAAKRYCRERWHVAVVTKVRVDMNLVPPYVAWNRVACPQGQRLQWLGHGWREDQHWFGVAEGPNLCLHCWEQSTCPRQFAFAPSQHESLLGLIPLASRPAQALLQRVRPWIEPTQSYEKNQLGLSQVFLNSLQLTWCMALLADAAVLLRAHALLHAPAERPVLHELAPHQGLLDLGWEGLAAPDSV
;
A
#
# COMPACT_ATOMS: atom_id res chain seq x y z
N MET A 1 14.42 19.10 -20.54
CA MET A 1 13.54 18.65 -19.45
C MET A 1 13.88 17.19 -19.20
N GLY A 2 14.42 16.83 -18.04
CA GLY A 2 14.86 15.45 -17.80
C GLY A 2 13.69 14.47 -17.67
N TYR A 3 13.93 13.20 -17.99
CA TYR A 3 12.98 12.10 -17.80
C TYR A 3 13.44 11.19 -16.65
N LYS A 4 12.48 10.55 -15.98
CA LYS A 4 12.69 9.62 -14.87
C LYS A 4 11.93 8.32 -15.10
N LYS A 5 12.49 7.23 -14.56
CA LYS A 5 11.83 5.94 -14.46
C LYS A 5 10.94 5.93 -13.20
N HIS A 6 9.71 5.48 -13.36
CA HIS A 6 8.79 5.17 -12.28
C HIS A 6 8.41 3.70 -12.39
N THR A 7 8.40 2.97 -11.28
CA THR A 7 8.15 1.52 -11.32
C THR A 7 7.11 1.13 -10.28
N PHE A 8 6.09 0.43 -10.75
CA PHE A 8 5.12 -0.28 -9.94
C PHE A 8 5.68 -1.68 -9.67
N ARG A 9 5.97 -1.98 -8.39
CA ARG A 9 6.68 -3.21 -8.00
C ARG A 9 5.75 -4.18 -7.28
N LEU A 10 5.95 -5.47 -7.52
CA LEU A 10 5.31 -6.53 -6.77
C LEU A 10 6.07 -6.78 -5.47
N TRP A 11 5.32 -6.83 -4.37
CA TRP A 11 5.81 -7.36 -3.11
C TRP A 11 5.55 -8.88 -3.08
N TRP A 12 6.61 -9.69 -3.10
CA TRP A 12 6.49 -11.14 -3.07
C TRP A 12 6.44 -11.66 -1.62
N ARG A 13 5.27 -12.09 -1.17
CA ARG A 13 5.01 -12.46 0.23
C ARG A 13 5.94 -13.57 0.76
N GLU A 14 6.26 -14.55 -0.07
CA GLU A 14 6.98 -15.75 0.36
C GLU A 14 8.49 -15.54 0.49
N HIS A 15 9.00 -14.42 0.00
CA HIS A 15 10.42 -14.11 0.06
C HIS A 15 10.72 -13.22 1.26
N THR A 16 11.64 -13.67 2.11
CA THR A 16 11.97 -13.01 3.38
C THR A 16 13.40 -12.49 3.45
N ALA A 17 14.26 -12.83 2.47
CA ALA A 17 15.70 -12.61 2.54
C ALA A 17 16.18 -11.47 1.61
N GLY A 18 16.43 -10.28 2.17
CA GLY A 18 16.94 -9.16 1.39
C GLY A 18 15.88 -8.47 0.52
N VAL A 19 16.32 -7.49 -0.28
CA VAL A 19 15.44 -6.72 -1.16
C VAL A 19 15.15 -7.52 -2.43
N LEU A 20 13.93 -8.08 -2.54
CA LEU A 20 13.42 -8.60 -3.81
C LEU A 20 12.73 -7.48 -4.58
N LEU A 21 13.14 -7.30 -5.82
CA LEU A 21 12.64 -6.28 -6.72
C LEU A 21 12.00 -6.98 -7.92
N ILE A 22 10.67 -6.91 -8.03
CA ILE A 22 9.95 -7.44 -9.18
C ILE A 22 9.17 -6.28 -9.81
N PRO A 23 9.67 -5.68 -10.92
CA PRO A 23 8.93 -4.65 -11.64
C PRO A 23 7.70 -5.29 -12.32
N LEU A 24 6.49 -4.84 -11.97
CA LEU A 24 5.26 -5.20 -12.69
C LEU A 24 5.08 -4.32 -13.93
N VAL A 25 5.31 -3.01 -13.75
CA VAL A 25 5.17 -2.00 -14.79
C VAL A 25 6.18 -0.90 -14.54
N SER A 26 6.88 -0.46 -15.58
CA SER A 26 7.72 0.75 -15.54
C SER A 26 7.25 1.78 -16.56
N TRP A 27 7.38 3.05 -16.19
CA TRP A 27 7.07 4.20 -17.01
C TRP A 27 8.30 5.10 -17.10
N ALA A 28 8.65 5.56 -18.31
CA ALA A 28 9.51 6.72 -18.48
C ALA A 28 8.63 7.95 -18.62
N ALA A 29 8.77 8.91 -17.70
CA ALA A 29 7.96 10.12 -17.69
C ALA A 29 8.84 11.36 -17.46
N PRO A 30 8.40 12.55 -17.90
CA PRO A 30 9.04 13.80 -17.52
C PRO A 30 9.22 13.92 -16.00
N ALA A 31 10.33 14.51 -15.56
CA ALA A 31 10.72 14.57 -14.15
C ALA A 31 9.74 15.32 -13.23
N ASN A 32 8.80 16.09 -13.80
CA ASN A 32 7.72 16.80 -13.11
C ASN A 32 6.43 15.97 -12.96
N VAL A 33 6.35 14.78 -13.56
CA VAL A 33 5.23 13.87 -13.35
C VAL A 33 5.34 13.25 -11.96
N ALA A 34 4.31 13.47 -11.15
CA ALA A 34 4.22 12.85 -9.83
C ALA A 34 3.91 11.34 -9.96
N GLU A 35 4.54 10.52 -9.13
CA GLU A 35 4.32 9.07 -9.06
C GLU A 35 2.84 8.71 -8.92
N GLY A 36 2.07 9.53 -8.21
CA GLY A 36 0.65 9.33 -8.01
C GLY A 36 -0.18 9.33 -9.30
N GLY A 37 0.28 10.00 -10.36
CA GLY A 37 -0.37 10.02 -11.66
C GLY A 37 -0.24 8.71 -12.45
N LEU A 38 0.66 7.81 -12.03
CA LEU A 38 0.97 6.57 -12.74
C LEU A 38 0.32 5.32 -12.14
N LEU A 39 -0.37 5.45 -10.99
CA LEU A 39 -1.06 4.32 -10.36
C LEU A 39 -2.16 3.73 -11.26
N VAL A 40 -3.10 4.57 -11.69
CA VAL A 40 -4.24 4.15 -12.52
C VAL A 40 -3.78 3.56 -13.87
N PRO A 41 -2.85 4.20 -14.62
CA PRO A 41 -2.24 3.59 -15.80
C PRO A 41 -1.59 2.23 -15.52
N SER A 42 -0.90 2.06 -14.39
CA SER A 42 -0.23 0.80 -14.05
C SER A 42 -1.22 -0.33 -13.80
N LEU A 43 -2.30 -0.08 -13.04
CA LEU A 43 -3.34 -1.08 -12.81
C LEU A 43 -4.07 -1.45 -14.10
N ARG A 44 -4.37 -0.47 -14.95
CA ARG A 44 -4.98 -0.72 -16.27
C ARG A 44 -4.06 -1.53 -17.18
N TYR A 45 -2.75 -1.28 -17.14
CA TYR A 45 -1.78 -2.10 -17.86
C TYR A 45 -1.81 -3.54 -17.35
N CYS A 46 -1.84 -3.73 -16.02
CA CYS A 46 -1.88 -5.06 -15.43
C CYS A 46 -3.13 -5.84 -15.86
N GLU A 47 -4.31 -5.21 -15.77
CA GLU A 47 -5.58 -5.75 -16.26
C GLU A 47 -5.48 -6.19 -17.73
N ARG A 48 -4.99 -5.32 -18.61
CA ARG A 48 -4.93 -5.63 -20.06
C ARG A 48 -3.89 -6.68 -20.41
N ARG A 49 -2.73 -6.66 -19.75
CA ARG A 49 -1.58 -7.48 -20.13
C ARG A 49 -1.59 -8.85 -19.48
N TRP A 50 -2.07 -8.93 -18.24
CA TRP A 50 -1.98 -10.11 -17.38
C TRP A 50 -3.35 -10.68 -17.01
N SER A 51 -4.45 -9.98 -17.33
CA SER A 51 -5.79 -10.30 -16.80
C SER A 51 -5.79 -10.42 -15.27
N TRP A 52 -4.90 -9.65 -14.63
CA TRP A 52 -4.64 -9.70 -13.20
C TRP A 52 -4.14 -8.33 -12.72
N TRP A 53 -4.47 -7.98 -11.48
CA TRP A 53 -3.95 -6.78 -10.81
C TRP A 53 -3.77 -7.05 -9.32
N PRO A 54 -2.86 -6.34 -8.63
CA PRO A 54 -2.65 -6.53 -7.20
C PRO A 54 -3.84 -5.99 -6.41
N PRO A 55 -4.35 -6.72 -5.41
CA PRO A 55 -5.50 -6.29 -4.61
C PRO A 55 -5.15 -5.20 -3.59
N ILE A 56 -3.86 -5.03 -3.28
CA ILE A 56 -3.34 -4.02 -2.35
C ILE A 56 -2.20 -3.27 -3.02
N VAL A 57 -2.22 -1.94 -2.91
CA VAL A 57 -1.13 -1.06 -3.29
C VAL A 57 -0.68 -0.26 -2.08
N VAL A 58 0.61 -0.32 -1.76
CA VAL A 58 1.22 0.50 -0.71
C VAL A 58 2.09 1.57 -1.37
N ALA A 59 1.94 2.83 -0.97
CA ALA A 59 2.77 3.93 -1.46
C ALA A 59 3.28 4.83 -0.32
N ASP A 60 4.42 5.49 -0.54
CA ASP A 60 5.20 6.10 0.55
C ASP A 60 4.60 7.39 1.12
N MET A 61 3.66 8.04 0.43
CA MET A 61 3.02 9.26 0.92
C MET A 61 1.59 9.43 0.39
N GLY A 62 0.77 10.20 1.11
CA GLY A 62 -0.62 10.49 0.79
C GLY A 62 -0.86 11.39 -0.42
N TYR A 63 0.13 11.63 -1.29
CA TYR A 63 -0.03 12.45 -2.50
C TYR A 63 -0.89 11.79 -3.58
N LEU A 64 -1.26 10.52 -3.39
CA LEU A 64 -2.29 9.90 -4.20
C LEU A 64 -3.64 10.57 -3.95
N ALA A 65 -4.13 11.29 -4.95
CA ALA A 65 -5.40 11.98 -4.90
C ALA A 65 -6.53 11.01 -4.51
N ALA A 66 -7.44 11.48 -3.65
CA ALA A 66 -8.58 10.69 -3.20
C ALA A 66 -9.41 10.14 -4.37
N ALA A 67 -9.55 10.93 -5.45
CA ALA A 67 -10.24 10.50 -6.67
C ALA A 67 -9.58 9.29 -7.35
N ALA A 68 -8.24 9.23 -7.40
CA ALA A 68 -7.53 8.09 -7.96
C ALA A 68 -7.71 6.85 -7.09
N LYS A 69 -7.67 7.00 -5.75
CA LYS A 69 -7.93 5.89 -4.81
C LYS A 69 -9.36 5.36 -4.94
N ARG A 70 -10.34 6.26 -5.02
CA ARG A 70 -11.74 5.92 -5.28
C ARG A 70 -11.89 5.12 -6.56
N TYR A 71 -11.31 5.62 -7.65
CA TYR A 71 -11.35 4.93 -8.94
C TYR A 71 -10.74 3.54 -8.85
N CYS A 72 -9.60 3.37 -8.17
CA CYS A 72 -8.99 2.07 -7.97
C CYS A 72 -9.88 1.09 -7.17
N ARG A 73 -10.53 1.58 -6.12
CA ARG A 73 -11.49 0.82 -5.32
C ARG A 73 -12.69 0.39 -6.16
N GLU A 74 -13.34 1.33 -6.84
CA GLU A 74 -14.60 1.06 -7.56
C GLU A 74 -14.38 0.23 -8.82
N ARG A 75 -13.26 0.42 -9.53
CA ARG A 75 -12.99 -0.27 -10.80
C ARG A 75 -12.39 -1.66 -10.64
N TRP A 76 -11.50 -1.82 -9.66
CA TRP A 76 -10.66 -3.02 -9.52
C TRP A 76 -10.70 -3.63 -8.11
N HIS A 77 -11.45 -3.05 -7.17
CA HIS A 77 -11.43 -3.46 -5.75
C HIS A 77 -10.02 -3.44 -5.14
N VAL A 78 -9.22 -2.45 -5.55
CA VAL A 78 -7.84 -2.32 -5.08
C VAL A 78 -7.76 -1.39 -3.88
N ALA A 79 -7.24 -1.90 -2.77
CA ALA A 79 -6.98 -1.12 -1.57
C ALA A 79 -5.68 -0.31 -1.74
N VAL A 80 -5.79 1.02 -1.72
CA VAL A 80 -4.62 1.91 -1.83
C VAL A 80 -4.26 2.48 -0.47
N VAL A 81 -3.24 1.90 0.16
CA VAL A 81 -2.79 2.23 1.51
C VAL A 81 -1.60 3.18 1.46
N THR A 82 -1.75 4.35 2.06
CA THR A 82 -0.70 5.38 2.13
C THR A 82 -0.64 5.97 3.51
N LYS A 83 0.55 6.34 3.99
CA LYS A 83 0.65 7.22 5.15
C LYS A 83 0.06 8.59 4.80
N VAL A 84 -0.85 9.10 5.63
CA VAL A 84 -1.40 10.45 5.47
C VAL A 84 -0.36 11.48 5.91
N ARG A 85 -0.42 12.69 5.35
CA ARG A 85 0.44 13.78 5.80
C ARG A 85 0.03 14.21 7.22
N VAL A 86 0.99 14.72 7.98
CA VAL A 86 0.75 15.16 9.37
C VAL A 86 -0.24 16.33 9.45
N ASP A 87 -0.27 17.16 8.41
CA ASP A 87 -1.15 18.32 8.27
C ASP A 87 -2.51 17.99 7.60
N MET A 88 -2.80 16.72 7.33
CA MET A 88 -4.07 16.35 6.73
C MET A 88 -5.21 16.45 7.75
N ASN A 89 -6.29 17.11 7.38
CA ASN A 89 -7.51 17.14 8.18
C ASN A 89 -8.04 15.72 8.38
N LEU A 90 -8.18 15.32 9.65
CA LEU A 90 -8.84 14.08 10.02
C LEU A 90 -10.35 14.31 10.01
N VAL A 91 -11.09 13.33 9.52
CA VAL A 91 -12.56 13.32 9.59
C VAL A 91 -13.02 12.26 10.59
N PRO A 92 -14.18 12.45 11.24
CA PRO A 92 -14.77 11.39 12.07
C PRO A 92 -14.82 10.04 11.32
N PRO A 93 -14.53 8.91 11.99
CA PRO A 93 -14.27 8.77 13.43
C PRO A 93 -12.80 8.93 13.83
N TYR A 94 -11.92 9.43 12.94
CA TYR A 94 -10.49 9.52 13.21
C TYR A 94 -10.16 10.66 14.17
N VAL A 95 -9.56 10.29 15.30
CA VAL A 95 -8.99 11.22 16.30
C VAL A 95 -7.46 11.28 16.22
N ALA A 96 -6.85 10.32 15.51
CA ALA A 96 -5.48 10.36 15.00
C ALA A 96 -5.45 9.51 13.74
N TRP A 97 -4.44 9.66 12.87
CA TRP A 97 -4.40 8.93 11.59
C TRP A 97 -4.49 7.40 11.71
N ASN A 98 -4.05 6.83 12.83
CA ASN A 98 -4.09 5.40 13.14
C ASN A 98 -5.11 5.03 14.23
N ARG A 99 -5.96 5.98 14.66
CA ARG A 99 -6.86 5.78 15.80
C ARG A 99 -8.24 6.38 15.52
N VAL A 100 -9.24 5.54 15.70
CA VAL A 100 -10.65 5.91 15.65
C VAL A 100 -11.28 5.88 17.04
N ALA A 101 -12.23 6.77 17.28
CA ALA A 101 -12.99 6.82 18.52
C ALA A 101 -14.47 7.14 18.25
N CYS A 102 -15.35 6.71 19.14
CA CYS A 102 -16.74 7.16 19.13
C CYS A 102 -16.84 8.63 19.60
N PRO A 103 -18.03 9.27 19.50
CA PRO A 103 -18.23 10.64 19.95
C PRO A 103 -17.84 10.90 21.41
N GLN A 104 -17.95 9.88 22.27
CA GLN A 104 -17.62 9.95 23.70
C GLN A 104 -16.13 9.64 23.99
N GLY A 105 -15.29 9.53 22.95
CA GLY A 105 -13.85 9.29 23.08
C GLY A 105 -13.44 7.84 23.30
N GLN A 106 -14.38 6.88 23.43
CA GLN A 106 -14.04 5.46 23.50
C GLN A 106 -13.33 5.01 22.23
N ARG A 107 -12.15 4.39 22.39
CA ARG A 107 -11.38 3.81 21.28
C ARG A 107 -12.18 2.70 20.60
N LEU A 108 -12.21 2.74 19.28
CA LEU A 108 -12.82 1.71 18.46
C LEU A 108 -11.74 0.86 17.76
N GLN A 109 -12.09 -0.39 17.46
CA GLN A 109 -11.34 -1.29 16.62
C GLN A 109 -12.15 -1.62 15.37
N TRP A 110 -11.45 -1.79 14.25
CA TRP A 110 -12.08 -2.20 13.01
C TRP A 110 -12.52 -3.66 13.10
N LEU A 111 -13.79 -3.93 12.79
CA LEU A 111 -14.41 -5.25 12.82
C LEU A 111 -14.46 -5.91 11.43
N GLY A 112 -14.40 -5.12 10.36
CA GLY A 112 -14.42 -5.62 8.99
C GLY A 112 -15.12 -4.67 8.01
N HIS A 113 -15.20 -5.11 6.77
CA HIS A 113 -15.96 -4.44 5.70
C HIS A 113 -17.21 -5.27 5.38
N GLY A 114 -18.37 -4.63 5.49
CA GLY A 114 -19.64 -5.16 5.00
C GLY A 114 -19.76 -4.86 3.51
N TRP A 115 -19.48 -5.86 2.68
CA TRP A 115 -19.48 -5.72 1.21
C TRP A 115 -20.85 -5.35 0.64
N ARG A 116 -21.94 -5.80 1.28
CA ARG A 116 -23.31 -5.51 0.82
C ARG A 116 -23.69 -4.05 1.03
N GLU A 117 -23.26 -3.48 2.15
CA GLU A 117 -23.59 -2.11 2.54
C GLU A 117 -22.51 -1.09 2.10
N ASP A 118 -21.37 -1.58 1.59
CA ASP A 118 -20.13 -0.82 1.37
C ASP A 118 -19.73 0.01 2.60
N GLN A 119 -19.63 -0.64 3.76
CA GLN A 119 -19.36 0.02 5.03
C GLN A 119 -18.28 -0.68 5.85
N HIS A 120 -17.43 0.11 6.49
CA HIS A 120 -16.52 -0.37 7.51
C HIS A 120 -17.17 -0.29 8.88
N TRP A 121 -17.22 -1.44 9.56
CA TRP A 121 -17.73 -1.54 10.92
C TRP A 121 -16.61 -1.36 11.92
N PHE A 122 -16.87 -0.54 12.94
CA PHE A 122 -15.97 -0.30 14.05
C PHE A 122 -16.70 -0.54 15.36
N GLY A 123 -16.11 -1.33 16.25
CA GLY A 123 -16.67 -1.67 17.56
C GLY A 123 -15.79 -1.20 18.70
N VAL A 124 -16.31 -1.21 19.92
CA VAL A 124 -15.52 -0.94 21.13
C VAL A 124 -14.32 -1.89 21.19
N ALA A 125 -13.11 -1.33 21.27
CA ALA A 125 -11.89 -2.12 21.40
C ALA A 125 -11.81 -2.79 22.78
N GLU A 126 -11.13 -3.94 22.85
CA GLU A 126 -10.78 -4.57 24.12
C GLU A 126 -9.81 -3.68 24.93
N GLY A 127 -9.97 -3.64 26.26
CA GLY A 127 -9.15 -2.84 27.17
C GLY A 127 -9.96 -1.86 28.04
N PRO A 128 -9.33 -0.76 28.54
CA PRO A 128 -10.00 0.24 29.36
C PRO A 128 -11.22 0.79 28.63
N ASN A 129 -12.39 0.54 29.20
CA ASN A 129 -13.65 0.84 28.57
C ASN A 129 -14.33 2.02 29.27
N LEU A 130 -14.34 3.16 28.59
CA LEU A 130 -15.07 4.36 28.99
C LEU A 130 -16.59 4.15 28.93
N CYS A 131 -17.08 3.10 28.25
CA CYS A 131 -18.52 2.84 28.12
C CYS A 131 -19.21 2.66 29.48
N LEU A 132 -18.54 2.11 30.50
CA LEU A 132 -19.13 1.94 31.84
C LEU A 132 -19.42 3.27 32.55
N HIS A 133 -18.70 4.32 32.17
CA HIS A 133 -18.85 5.68 32.70
C HIS A 133 -19.53 6.61 31.70
N CYS A 134 -20.01 6.07 30.58
CA CYS A 134 -20.66 6.84 29.53
C CYS A 134 -22.13 7.05 29.87
N TRP A 135 -22.57 8.30 29.85
CA TRP A 135 -23.96 8.67 30.11
C TRP A 135 -24.93 8.20 29.02
N GLU A 136 -24.45 7.91 27.80
CA GLU A 136 -25.24 7.34 26.69
C GLU A 136 -25.22 5.80 26.65
N GLN A 137 -24.66 5.12 27.65
CA GLN A 137 -24.39 3.67 27.57
C GLN A 137 -25.63 2.78 27.36
N SER A 138 -26.81 3.23 27.79
CA SER A 138 -28.06 2.49 27.71
C SER A 138 -28.64 2.45 26.29
N THR A 139 -28.32 3.45 25.47
CA THR A 139 -28.81 3.57 24.08
C THR A 139 -27.68 3.53 23.05
N CYS A 140 -26.43 3.41 23.49
CA CYS A 140 -25.26 3.37 22.61
C CYS A 140 -25.25 2.08 21.77
N PRO A 141 -25.12 2.16 20.44
CA PRO A 141 -25.04 0.97 19.58
C PRO A 141 -23.74 0.19 19.75
N ARG A 142 -22.69 0.81 20.33
CA ARG A 142 -21.32 0.26 20.53
C ARG A 142 -20.60 -0.20 19.25
N GLN A 143 -21.28 -0.13 18.12
CA GLN A 143 -20.76 -0.37 16.79
C GLN A 143 -21.19 0.76 15.88
N PHE A 144 -20.29 1.19 15.01
CA PHE A 144 -20.44 2.36 14.16
C PHE A 144 -19.97 2.00 12.75
N ALA A 145 -20.74 2.42 11.75
CA ALA A 145 -20.46 2.14 10.36
C ALA A 145 -20.08 3.40 9.59
N PHE A 146 -19.06 3.30 8.75
CA PHE A 146 -18.55 4.41 7.94
C PHE A 146 -18.26 3.92 6.51
N ALA A 147 -18.75 4.65 5.51
CA ALA A 147 -18.53 4.29 4.11
C ALA A 147 -17.11 4.68 3.66
N PRO A 148 -16.44 3.88 2.80
CA PRO A 148 -15.12 4.23 2.28
C PRO A 148 -15.07 5.58 1.58
N SER A 149 -16.17 5.91 0.89
CA SER A 149 -16.35 7.13 0.12
C SER A 149 -16.36 8.41 0.96
N GLN A 150 -16.58 8.32 2.28
CA GLN A 150 -16.53 9.47 3.19
C GLN A 150 -15.12 10.09 3.25
N HIS A 151 -14.07 9.26 3.20
CA HIS A 151 -12.70 9.74 3.10
C HIS A 151 -11.74 8.64 2.60
N GLU A 152 -11.51 8.57 1.29
CA GLU A 152 -10.78 7.47 0.64
C GLU A 152 -9.39 7.18 1.23
N SER A 153 -8.66 8.21 1.70
CA SER A 153 -7.33 8.00 2.30
C SER A 153 -7.36 7.43 3.71
N LEU A 154 -8.46 7.59 4.45
CA LEU A 154 -8.61 7.14 5.84
C LEU A 154 -9.50 5.90 5.91
N LEU A 155 -10.58 5.88 5.14
CA LEU A 155 -11.65 4.88 5.16
C LEU A 155 -11.73 4.03 3.90
N GLY A 156 -10.86 4.19 2.89
CA GLY A 156 -10.84 3.32 1.70
C GLY A 156 -10.84 1.81 2.06
N LEU A 157 -10.90 0.90 1.08
CA LEU A 157 -11.13 -0.55 1.29
C LEU A 157 -10.40 -1.21 2.49
N ILE A 158 -9.22 -0.71 2.84
CA ILE A 158 -8.59 -1.01 4.13
C ILE A 158 -8.47 0.30 4.91
N PRO A 159 -9.25 0.49 6.00
CA PRO A 159 -9.18 1.70 6.81
C PRO A 159 -7.82 1.84 7.46
N LEU A 160 -7.31 3.07 7.55
CA LEU A 160 -5.97 3.35 8.05
C LEU A 160 -5.76 2.94 9.51
N ALA A 161 -6.80 3.02 10.34
CA ALA A 161 -6.75 2.58 11.74
C ALA A 161 -6.87 1.05 11.92
N SER A 162 -7.04 0.28 10.83
CA SER A 162 -7.12 -1.18 10.89
C SER A 162 -5.75 -1.82 11.13
N ARG A 163 -5.74 -3.02 11.72
CA ARG A 163 -4.51 -3.81 11.90
C ARG A 163 -3.79 -4.09 10.57
N PRO A 164 -4.48 -4.49 9.47
CA PRO A 164 -3.82 -4.70 8.19
C PRO A 164 -3.16 -3.45 7.62
N ALA A 165 -3.81 -2.28 7.66
CA ALA A 165 -3.20 -1.03 7.19
C ALA A 165 -1.95 -0.67 8.00
N GLN A 166 -2.01 -0.81 9.33
CA GLN A 166 -0.86 -0.56 10.19
C GLN A 166 0.29 -1.53 9.88
N ALA A 167 0.00 -2.82 9.70
CA ALA A 167 1.00 -3.82 9.33
C ALA A 167 1.65 -3.50 7.96
N LEU A 168 0.87 -3.12 6.95
CA LEU A 168 1.38 -2.72 5.63
C LEU A 168 2.28 -1.48 5.74
N LEU A 169 1.86 -0.46 6.49
CA LEU A 169 2.64 0.77 6.66
C LEU A 169 3.89 0.60 7.53
N GLN A 170 3.91 -0.38 8.42
CA GLN A 170 5.08 -0.68 9.25
C GLN A 170 6.05 -1.65 8.57
N ARG A 171 5.56 -2.60 7.76
CA ARG A 171 6.38 -3.68 7.20
C ARG A 171 6.74 -3.49 5.72
N VAL A 172 5.86 -2.88 4.92
CA VAL A 172 6.08 -2.73 3.46
C VAL A 172 6.59 -1.33 3.13
N ARG A 173 5.93 -0.29 3.65
CA ARG A 173 6.29 1.10 3.33
C ARG A 173 7.78 1.44 3.55
N PRO A 174 8.44 1.02 4.65
CA PRO A 174 9.87 1.33 4.86
C PRO A 174 10.80 0.80 3.77
N TRP A 175 10.34 -0.09 2.90
CA TRP A 175 11.11 -0.63 1.79
C TRP A 175 10.95 0.16 0.49
N ILE A 176 9.98 1.07 0.39
CA ILE A 176 9.74 1.80 -0.86
C ILE A 176 10.96 2.66 -1.24
N GLU A 177 11.52 3.41 -0.30
CA GLU A 177 12.71 4.22 -0.55
C GLU A 177 13.98 3.36 -0.73
N PRO A 178 14.28 2.35 0.12
CA PRO A 178 15.40 1.43 -0.11
C PRO A 178 15.35 0.69 -1.45
N THR A 179 14.17 0.25 -1.90
CA THR A 179 14.01 -0.42 -3.20
C THR A 179 14.29 0.54 -4.37
N GLN A 180 13.83 1.79 -4.27
CA GLN A 180 14.14 2.83 -5.24
C GLN A 180 15.63 3.20 -5.24
N SER A 181 16.23 3.31 -4.06
CA SER A 181 17.66 3.62 -3.87
C SER A 181 18.55 2.49 -4.38
N TYR A 182 18.15 1.24 -4.14
CA TYR A 182 18.86 0.06 -4.63
C TYR A 182 18.97 0.08 -6.16
N GLU A 183 17.85 0.27 -6.86
CA GLU A 183 17.84 0.41 -8.33
C GLU A 183 18.70 1.59 -8.80
N LYS A 184 18.59 2.76 -8.15
CA LYS A 184 19.35 3.95 -8.53
C LYS A 184 20.86 3.76 -8.37
N ASN A 185 21.30 3.15 -7.27
CA ASN A 185 22.71 3.07 -6.90
C ASN A 185 23.40 1.85 -7.51
N GLN A 186 22.79 0.67 -7.44
CA GLN A 186 23.42 -0.57 -7.94
C GLN A 186 23.49 -0.63 -9.47
N LEU A 187 22.52 -0.02 -10.15
CA LEU A 187 22.52 0.07 -11.61
C LEU A 187 23.15 1.38 -12.12
N GLY A 188 23.72 2.20 -11.23
CA GLY A 188 24.36 3.47 -11.59
C GLY A 188 23.44 4.53 -12.20
N LEU A 189 22.11 4.35 -12.13
CA LEU A 189 21.15 5.25 -12.78
C LEU A 189 21.18 6.67 -12.19
N SER A 190 21.68 6.85 -10.97
CA SER A 190 21.87 8.17 -10.36
C SER A 190 22.92 9.03 -11.07
N GLN A 191 23.83 8.41 -11.83
CA GLN A 191 24.90 9.10 -12.57
C GLN A 191 24.47 9.49 -13.99
N VAL A 192 23.26 9.12 -14.40
CA VAL A 192 22.79 9.28 -15.78
C VAL A 192 21.67 10.31 -15.84
N PHE A 193 21.91 11.41 -16.57
CA PHE A 193 20.87 12.39 -16.90
C PHE A 193 20.36 12.15 -18.32
N LEU A 194 19.06 11.81 -18.45
CA LEU A 194 18.46 11.49 -19.73
C LEU A 194 17.46 12.57 -20.14
N ASN A 195 17.76 13.26 -21.25
CA ASN A 195 16.90 14.28 -21.87
C ASN A 195 16.18 13.75 -23.12
N SER A 196 16.36 12.47 -23.46
CA SER A 196 15.66 11.78 -24.55
C SER A 196 14.73 10.73 -23.97
N LEU A 197 13.44 10.83 -24.25
CA LEU A 197 12.44 9.86 -23.81
C LEU A 197 12.78 8.45 -24.29
N GLN A 198 13.21 8.30 -25.54
CA GLN A 198 13.55 7.00 -26.11
C GLN A 198 14.73 6.36 -25.38
N LEU A 199 15.77 7.14 -25.09
CA LEU A 199 16.92 6.64 -24.33
C LEU A 199 16.53 6.30 -22.90
N THR A 200 15.70 7.12 -22.24
CA THR A 200 15.14 6.80 -20.92
C THR A 200 14.33 5.52 -20.93
N TRP A 201 13.54 5.30 -21.98
CA TRP A 201 12.76 4.08 -22.13
C TRP A 201 13.66 2.85 -22.27
N CYS A 202 14.67 2.89 -23.15
CA CYS A 202 15.64 1.81 -23.29
C CYS A 202 16.36 1.51 -21.96
N MET A 203 16.84 2.54 -21.27
CA MET A 203 17.50 2.40 -19.97
C MET A 203 16.56 1.84 -18.90
N ALA A 204 15.28 2.23 -18.90
CA ALA A 204 14.29 1.69 -17.98
C ALA A 204 14.06 0.19 -18.19
N LEU A 205 13.95 -0.26 -19.45
CA LEU A 205 13.79 -1.67 -19.80
C LEU A 205 15.04 -2.49 -19.44
N LEU A 206 16.24 -1.98 -19.70
CA LEU A 206 17.49 -2.64 -19.31
C LEU A 206 17.59 -2.76 -17.79
N ALA A 207 17.21 -1.72 -17.05
CA ALA A 207 17.16 -1.76 -15.59
C ALA A 207 16.15 -2.80 -15.09
N ASP A 208 14.97 -2.88 -15.68
CA ASP A 208 13.97 -3.92 -15.33
C ASP A 208 14.49 -5.32 -15.62
N ALA A 209 15.14 -5.54 -16.77
CA ALA A 209 15.72 -6.83 -17.13
C ALA A 209 16.80 -7.27 -16.12
N ALA A 210 17.73 -6.37 -15.77
CA ALA A 210 18.78 -6.65 -14.78
C ALA A 210 18.18 -6.99 -13.39
N VAL A 211 17.15 -6.26 -12.99
CA VAL A 211 16.43 -6.49 -11.73
C VAL A 211 15.69 -7.82 -11.72
N LEU A 212 15.00 -8.17 -12.81
CA LEU A 212 14.30 -9.45 -12.96
C LEU A 212 15.27 -10.64 -12.96
N LEU A 213 16.41 -10.53 -13.65
CA LEU A 213 17.46 -11.56 -13.63
C LEU A 213 17.99 -11.76 -12.21
N ARG A 214 18.21 -10.68 -11.47
CA ARG A 214 18.61 -10.77 -10.05
C ARG A 214 17.52 -11.40 -9.19
N ALA A 215 16.26 -11.02 -9.37
CA ALA A 215 15.15 -11.60 -8.64
C ALA A 215 15.03 -13.11 -8.89
N HIS A 216 15.16 -13.53 -10.15
CA HIS A 216 15.23 -14.93 -10.53
C HIS A 216 16.40 -15.64 -9.84
N ALA A 217 17.61 -15.08 -9.88
CA ALA A 217 18.76 -15.65 -9.20
C ALA A 217 18.54 -15.81 -7.68
N LEU A 218 17.92 -14.82 -7.02
CA LEU A 218 17.62 -14.90 -5.58
C LEU A 218 16.54 -15.92 -5.22
N LEU A 219 15.53 -16.08 -6.07
CA LEU A 219 14.44 -17.04 -5.85
C LEU A 219 14.90 -18.50 -6.08
N HIS A 220 15.92 -18.70 -6.90
CA HIS A 220 16.47 -20.03 -7.22
C HIS A 220 17.82 -20.32 -6.56
N ALA A 221 18.38 -19.37 -5.80
CA ALA A 221 19.61 -19.59 -5.06
C ALA A 221 19.40 -20.69 -3.99
N PRO A 222 20.40 -21.57 -3.76
CA PRO A 222 20.35 -22.50 -2.65
C PRO A 222 20.18 -21.74 -1.34
N ALA A 223 19.41 -22.30 -0.40
CA ALA A 223 19.16 -21.73 0.92
C ALA A 223 20.41 -21.86 1.83
N GLU A 224 21.55 -21.35 1.40
CA GLU A 224 22.70 -21.16 2.28
C GLU A 224 22.44 -19.92 3.13
N ARG A 225 22.41 -20.09 4.45
CA ARG A 225 22.30 -18.96 5.38
C ARG A 225 23.64 -18.21 5.38
N PRO A 226 23.72 -16.98 4.86
CA PRO A 226 24.96 -16.22 4.93
C PRO A 226 25.36 -16.01 6.39
N VAL A 227 26.65 -15.90 6.67
CA VAL A 227 27.20 -15.71 8.04
C VAL A 227 26.58 -14.49 8.75
N LEU A 228 26.16 -13.48 7.98
CA LEU A 228 25.53 -12.26 8.50
C LEU A 228 24.01 -12.23 8.27
N HIS A 229 23.37 -13.37 8.10
CA HIS A 229 21.92 -13.46 7.85
C HIS A 229 21.13 -12.66 8.89
N GLU A 230 21.46 -12.75 10.17
CA GLU A 230 20.72 -12.06 11.25
C GLU A 230 20.84 -10.53 11.18
N LEU A 231 21.85 -10.01 10.49
CA LEU A 231 22.07 -8.58 10.28
C LEU A 231 21.53 -8.10 8.92
N ALA A 232 21.19 -9.02 8.02
CA ALA A 232 20.63 -8.67 6.73
C ALA A 232 19.20 -8.12 6.90
N PRO A 233 18.81 -7.14 6.09
CA PRO A 233 17.47 -6.62 6.14
C PRO A 233 16.50 -7.70 5.63
N HIS A 234 15.48 -8.01 6.43
CA HIS A 234 14.48 -9.03 6.12
C HIS A 234 13.15 -8.43 5.72
N GLN A 235 12.67 -8.76 4.52
CA GLN A 235 11.28 -8.53 4.16
C GLN A 235 10.44 -9.36 5.15
N GLY A 236 9.79 -8.70 6.11
CA GLY A 236 9.01 -9.37 7.13
C GLY A 236 7.85 -10.13 6.49
N LEU A 237 7.54 -11.33 7.01
CA LEU A 237 6.36 -12.07 6.59
C LEU A 237 5.12 -11.18 6.74
N LEU A 238 4.41 -10.98 5.63
CA LEU A 238 3.17 -10.23 5.64
C LEU A 238 2.03 -11.18 5.97
N ASP A 239 1.80 -11.41 7.26
CA ASP A 239 0.54 -11.97 7.74
C ASP A 239 -0.38 -10.80 8.14
N LEU A 240 -1.38 -10.56 7.31
CA LEU A 240 -2.33 -9.49 7.53
C LEU A 240 -3.49 -9.92 8.45
N GLY A 241 -3.57 -11.20 8.84
CA GLY A 241 -4.70 -11.74 9.61
C GLY A 241 -6.05 -11.44 8.96
N TRP A 242 -6.05 -11.31 7.63
CA TRP A 242 -7.16 -10.79 6.83
C TRP A 242 -7.34 -11.64 5.58
N GLU A 243 -8.43 -12.40 5.53
CA GLU A 243 -8.80 -13.26 4.39
C GLU A 243 -9.72 -12.53 3.38
N GLY A 244 -10.21 -11.33 3.72
CA GLY A 244 -11.40 -10.74 3.10
C GLY A 244 -11.19 -9.69 2.00
N LEU A 245 -10.15 -9.77 1.16
CA LEU A 245 -10.12 -8.94 -0.08
C LEU A 245 -10.79 -9.62 -1.27
N ALA A 246 -11.10 -10.92 -1.17
CA ALA A 246 -12.02 -11.54 -2.09
C ALA A 246 -13.42 -11.02 -1.75
N ALA A 247 -14.02 -10.25 -2.67
CA ALA A 247 -15.45 -10.01 -2.62
C ALA A 247 -16.16 -11.38 -2.52
N PRO A 248 -17.23 -11.51 -1.70
CA PRO A 248 -18.03 -12.72 -1.71
C PRO A 248 -18.60 -12.89 -3.12
N ASP A 249 -18.18 -13.95 -3.79
CA ASP A 249 -18.61 -14.43 -5.10
C ASP A 249 -18.37 -13.47 -6.28
N SER A 250 -17.14 -13.49 -6.82
CA SER A 250 -16.97 -13.28 -8.27
C SER A 250 -17.31 -14.60 -8.96
N VAL A 251 -18.56 -14.71 -9.41
CA VAL A 251 -18.99 -15.68 -10.42
C VAL A 251 -18.28 -15.39 -11.74
#